data_AF-A0AA35QEI8-F1
#
_entry.id   AF-A0AA35QEI8-F1
#
_cell.length_a   1.000
_cell.length_b   1.000
_cell.length_c   1.000
_cell.angle_alpha   90.00
_cell.angle_beta   90.00
_cell.angle_gamma   90.00
#
_symmetry.space_group_name_H-M   'P 1'
#
loop_
_entity.id
_entity.type
_entity.pdbx_description
1 polymer ?
#
loop_
_entity_poly.entity_id
_entity_poly.type
_entity_poly.pdbx_seq_one_letter_code
_entity_poly.pdbx_strand_id
1 'polypeptide(L)'
;LLARGRFHEQCNREYRIGETCGLMLVYETEQHPQKKLRRYEKMWRDVRRWQHEGGRPATVESTCEEMHVILKQIHGLKKDHDARCQSLYLG
;
A
#
# COMPACT_ATOMS: atom_id res chain seq x y z
N LEU A 1 -12.61 27.28 6.86
CA LEU A 1 -13.97 26.97 6.35
C LEU A 1 -13.84 26.20 5.05
N LEU A 2 -14.63 25.12 4.94
CA LEU A 2 -14.94 24.22 3.81
C LEU A 2 -15.18 24.98 2.48
N ALA A 3 -15.15 24.44 1.26
CA ALA A 3 -14.77 23.17 0.64
C ALA A 3 -14.97 23.33 -0.90
N ARG A 4 -14.42 22.38 -1.69
CA ARG A 4 -14.89 21.90 -3.02
C ARG A 4 -14.79 22.81 -4.26
N GLY A 5 -13.99 22.31 -5.21
CA GLY A 5 -14.49 21.89 -6.52
C GLY A 5 -14.36 22.89 -7.67
N ARG A 6 -13.59 22.50 -8.68
CA ARG A 6 -14.01 22.50 -10.10
C ARG A 6 -12.94 21.82 -10.97
N PHE A 7 -13.26 20.62 -11.41
CA PHE A 7 -12.76 19.99 -12.62
C PHE A 7 -13.16 20.95 -13.76
N HIS A 8 -12.21 21.67 -14.35
CA HIS A 8 -12.51 22.48 -15.53
C HIS A 8 -11.37 22.36 -16.53
N GLU A 9 -11.74 21.73 -17.63
CA GLU A 9 -11.14 21.73 -18.95
C GLU A 9 -10.29 22.97 -19.24
N GLN A 10 -9.04 22.73 -19.64
CA GLN A 10 -8.43 23.42 -20.77
C GLN A 10 -7.17 22.67 -21.22
N CYS A 11 -7.33 21.83 -22.24
CA CYS A 11 -6.38 21.80 -23.34
C CYS A 11 -7.19 21.61 -24.62
N ASN A 12 -7.41 22.74 -25.30
CA ASN A 12 -8.01 22.82 -26.62
C ASN A 12 -7.12 22.12 -27.64
N ARG A 13 -7.76 21.56 -28.68
CA ARG A 13 -7.16 21.02 -29.92
C ARG A 13 -5.87 21.73 -30.32
N GLU A 14 -4.74 21.05 -30.19
CA GLU A 14 -3.61 21.21 -31.11
C GLU A 14 -3.31 19.85 -31.74
N TYR A 15 -3.48 19.80 -33.05
CA TYR A 15 -2.98 18.74 -33.92
C TYR A 15 -1.45 18.81 -33.90
N ARG A 16 -0.81 18.06 -33.00
CA ARG A 16 0.62 17.77 -33.07
C ARG A 16 0.83 16.27 -33.19
N ILE A 17 1.33 15.89 -34.36
CA ILE A 17 1.80 14.55 -34.66
C ILE A 17 3.06 14.32 -33.81
N GLY A 18 3.04 13.30 -32.95
CA GLY A 18 4.22 12.77 -32.25
C GLY A 18 4.34 13.19 -30.78
N GLU A 19 4.21 12.20 -29.89
CA GLU A 19 4.37 12.24 -28.44
C GLU A 19 3.25 12.95 -27.64
N THR A 20 2.21 12.18 -27.35
CA THR A 20 1.27 12.46 -26.25
C THR A 20 2.02 12.89 -25.00
N CYS A 21 1.60 14.03 -24.44
CA CYS A 21 2.05 14.57 -23.16
C CYS A 21 1.87 13.54 -22.04
N GLY A 22 2.94 12.77 -21.77
CA GLY A 22 3.32 12.29 -20.45
C GLY A 22 2.30 11.46 -19.65
N LEU A 23 1.32 10.81 -20.26
CA LEU A 23 0.53 9.78 -19.57
C LEU A 23 1.30 8.47 -19.60
N MET A 24 2.17 8.29 -18.60
CA MET A 24 2.74 6.98 -18.30
C MET A 24 1.60 6.11 -17.73
N LEU A 25 1.08 5.22 -18.56
CA LEU A 25 0.20 4.14 -18.09
C LEU A 25 0.98 3.32 -17.07
N VAL A 26 0.70 3.52 -15.78
CA VAL A 26 1.11 2.61 -14.72
C VAL A 26 0.29 1.33 -14.93
N TYR A 27 0.81 0.42 -15.75
CA TYR A 27 0.16 -0.85 -16.08
C TYR A 27 -0.03 -1.75 -14.87
N GLU A 28 0.78 -1.56 -13.83
CA GLU A 28 0.71 -2.35 -12.61
C GLU A 28 0.71 -1.44 -11.39
N THR A 29 -0.40 -1.46 -10.64
CA THR A 29 -0.37 -0.97 -9.26
C THR A 29 0.43 -2.00 -8.47
N GLU A 30 1.74 -1.80 -8.37
CA GLU A 30 2.57 -2.62 -7.49
C GLU A 30 1.93 -2.57 -6.10
N GLN A 31 1.39 -3.71 -5.66
CA GLN A 31 0.95 -3.94 -4.29
C GLN A 31 2.21 -3.97 -3.41
N HIS A 32 2.92 -2.84 -3.29
CA HIS A 32 4.22 -2.79 -2.66
C HIS A 32 4.08 -3.27 -1.20
N PRO A 33 4.65 -4.44 -0.85
CA PRO A 33 4.57 -4.97 0.51
C PRO A 33 5.22 -4.01 1.53
N GLN A 34 6.07 -3.09 1.07
CA GLN A 34 6.74 -2.08 1.88
C GLN A 34 5.78 -1.20 2.70
N LYS A 35 4.61 -0.82 2.17
CA LYS A 35 3.63 -0.01 2.92
C LYS A 35 3.03 -0.82 4.09
N LYS A 36 2.70 -2.09 3.85
CA LYS A 36 2.15 -2.98 4.88
C LYS A 36 3.20 -3.34 5.93
N LEU A 37 4.46 -3.54 5.50
CA LEU A 37 5.58 -3.79 6.40
C LEU A 37 5.81 -2.61 7.36
N ARG A 38 5.84 -1.37 6.86
CA ARG A 38 5.96 -0.17 7.72
C ARG A 38 4.81 -0.04 8.71
N ARG A 39 3.58 -0.38 8.31
CA ARG A 39 2.42 -0.40 9.22
C ARG A 39 2.61 -1.44 10.32
N TYR A 40 3.02 -2.65 9.95
CA TYR A 40 3.32 -3.72 10.91
C TYR A 40 4.40 -3.31 11.91
N GLU A 41 5.52 -2.76 11.46
CA GLU A 41 6.63 -2.32 12.32
C GLU A 41 6.21 -1.21 13.29
N LYS A 42 5.34 -0.29 12.86
CA LYS A 42 4.77 0.74 13.74
C LYS A 42 3.92 0.09 14.83
N MET A 43 3.00 -0.79 14.47
CA MET A 43 2.13 -1.49 15.42
C MET A 43 2.94 -2.34 16.41
N TRP A 44 3.97 -3.03 15.94
CA TRP A 44 4.87 -3.80 16.79
C TRP A 44 5.57 -2.92 17.84
N ARG A 45 6.07 -1.74 17.43
CA ARG A 45 6.66 -0.76 18.37
C ARG A 45 5.64 -0.23 19.37
N ASP A 46 4.43 0.07 18.91
CA ASP A 46 3.34 0.55 19.76
C ASP A 46 2.96 -0.51 20.82
N VAL A 47 2.77 -1.77 20.41
CA VAL A 47 2.50 -2.91 21.32
C VAL A 47 3.63 -3.11 22.32
N ARG A 48 4.89 -3.12 21.86
CA ARG A 48 6.04 -3.30 22.75
C ARG A 48 6.13 -2.22 23.81
N ARG A 49 5.83 -0.96 23.44
CA ARG A 49 5.79 0.17 24.38
C ARG A 49 4.66 -0.01 25.38
N TRP A 50 3.43 -0.29 24.94
CA TRP A 50 2.29 -0.45 25.84
C TRP A 50 2.44 -1.62 26.82
N GLN A 51 3.07 -2.72 26.38
CA GLN A 51 3.40 -3.83 27.27
C GLN A 51 4.38 -3.44 28.38
N HIS A 52 5.31 -2.51 28.12
CA HIS A 52 6.24 -2.02 29.14
C HIS A 52 5.61 -0.98 30.07
N GLU A 53 4.78 -0.08 29.54
CA GLU A 53 4.11 0.96 30.31
C GLU A 53 3.06 0.40 31.27
N GLY A 54 2.47 -0.75 30.91
CA GLY A 54 1.39 -1.37 31.67
C GLY A 54 0.05 -0.67 31.45
N GLY A 55 -1.03 -1.42 31.65
CA GLY A 55 -2.39 -0.98 31.32
C GLY A 55 -2.70 -1.08 29.82
N ARG A 56 -4.01 -1.14 29.49
CA ARG A 56 -4.56 -1.36 28.13
C ARG A 56 -4.43 -2.80 27.57
N PRO A 57 -4.76 -3.86 28.35
CA PRO A 57 -4.68 -5.24 27.85
C PRO A 57 -5.55 -5.47 26.60
N ALA A 58 -6.77 -4.92 26.58
CA ALA A 58 -7.68 -5.03 25.44
C ALA A 58 -7.13 -4.33 24.18
N THR A 59 -6.44 -3.19 24.31
CA THR A 59 -5.83 -2.51 23.16
C THR A 59 -4.63 -3.30 22.62
N VAL A 60 -3.82 -3.86 23.52
CA VAL A 60 -2.70 -4.72 23.14
C VAL A 60 -3.20 -5.95 22.39
N GLU A 61 -4.23 -6.62 22.92
CA GLU A 61 -4.85 -7.79 22.31
C GLU A 61 -5.40 -7.48 20.91
N SER A 62 -6.28 -6.47 20.80
CA SER A 62 -6.86 -6.07 19.51
C SER A 62 -5.79 -5.66 18.49
N THR A 63 -4.73 -4.96 18.92
CA THR A 63 -3.64 -4.57 18.01
C THR A 63 -2.81 -5.78 17.57
N CYS A 64 -2.59 -6.78 18.43
CA CYS A 64 -1.94 -8.03 18.06
C CYS A 64 -2.75 -8.82 17.03
N GLU A 65 -4.07 -8.87 17.15
CA GLU A 65 -4.95 -9.48 16.15
C GLU A 65 -4.84 -8.78 14.80
N GLU A 66 -4.90 -7.44 14.79
CA GLU A 66 -4.70 -6.65 13.58
C GLU A 66 -3.31 -6.90 12.95
N MET A 67 -2.26 -6.98 13.78
CA MET A 67 -0.90 -7.29 13.32
C MET A 67 -0.85 -8.64 12.62
N HIS A 68 -1.55 -9.66 13.16
CA HIS A 68 -1.62 -10.98 12.56
C HIS A 68 -2.32 -10.96 11.18
N VAL A 69 -3.39 -10.18 11.04
CA VAL A 69 -4.06 -9.98 9.74
C VAL A 69 -3.13 -9.33 8.72
N ILE A 70 -2.40 -8.27 9.11
CA ILE A 70 -1.45 -7.60 8.22
C ILE A 70 -0.31 -8.54 7.81
N LEU A 71 0.21 -9.34 8.75
CA LEU A 71 1.26 -10.32 8.46
C LEU A 71 0.80 -11.33 7.41
N LYS A 72 -0.41 -11.89 7.56
CA LYS A 72 -1.01 -12.79 6.56
C LYS A 72 -1.09 -12.14 5.17
N GLN A 73 -1.48 -10.87 5.11
CA GLN A 73 -1.54 -10.14 3.84
C GLN A 73 -0.15 -9.92 3.22
N ILE A 74 0.87 -9.63 4.03
CA ILE A 74 2.26 -9.49 3.55
C ILE A 74 2.74 -10.82 2.96
N HIS A 75 2.50 -11.93 3.65
CA HIS A 75 2.85 -13.26 3.16
C HIS A 75 2.12 -13.62 1.86
N GLY A 76 0.83 -13.31 1.75
CA GLY A 76 0.06 -13.49 0.52
C GLY A 76 0.67 -12.71 -0.65
N LEU A 77 0.93 -11.42 -0.45
CA LEU A 77 1.56 -10.57 -1.48
C LEU A 77 2.92 -11.09 -1.93
N LYS A 78 3.74 -11.59 -0.98
CA LYS A 78 5.03 -12.18 -1.31
C LYS A 78 4.89 -13.47 -2.11
N LYS A 79 3.97 -14.36 -1.71
CA LYS A 79 3.70 -15.60 -2.45
C LYS A 79 3.21 -15.32 -3.87
N ASP A 80 2.31 -14.36 -4.05
CA ASP A 80 1.79 -13.99 -5.36
C ASP A 80 2.88 -13.38 -6.24
N HIS A 81 3.75 -12.55 -5.66
CA HIS A 81 4.92 -12.01 -6.33
C HIS A 81 5.87 -13.14 -6.78
N ASP A 82 6.23 -14.05 -5.89
CA ASP A 82 7.14 -15.16 -6.18
C ASP A 82 6.57 -16.09 -7.26
N ALA A 83 5.26 -16.36 -7.24
CA ALA A 83 4.59 -17.14 -8.27
C ALA A 83 4.61 -16.47 -9.65
N ARG A 84 4.38 -15.15 -9.71
CA ARG A 84 4.50 -14.37 -10.96
C ARG A 84 5.93 -14.38 -11.49
N CYS A 85 6.91 -14.13 -10.63
CA CYS A 85 8.33 -14.19 -11.01
C CYS A 85 8.68 -15.58 -11.56
N GLN A 86 8.30 -16.66 -10.86
CA GLN A 86 8.60 -18.02 -11.31
C GLN A 86 7.96 -18.35 -12.67
N SER A 87 6.72 -17.90 -12.90
CA SER A 87 6.05 -18.07 -14.19
C SER A 87 6.77 -17.34 -15.34
N LEU A 88 7.46 -16.23 -15.08
CA LEU A 88 8.21 -15.48 -16.08
C LEU A 88 9.60 -16.07 -16.37
N TYR A 89 10.17 -16.83 -15.42
CA TYR A 89 11.49 -17.47 -15.60
C TYR A 89 11.41 -18.88 -16.23
N LEU A 90 10.22 -19.50 -16.24
CA LEU A 90 10.00 -20.86 -16.73
C LEU A 90 9.13 -20.93 -18.01
N GLY A 91 8.77 -19.78 -18.59
CA GLY A 91 8.07 -19.66 -19.88
C GLY A 91 8.98 -19.01 -20.92
#